data_AF-A0A7R9CG99-F1
#
_entry.id   AF-A0A7R9CG99-F1
#
_cell.length_a   1.000
_cell.length_b   1.000
_cell.length_c   1.000
_cell.angle_alpha   90.00
_cell.angle_beta   90.00
_cell.angle_gamma   90.00
#
_symmetry.space_group_name_H-M   'P 1'
#
loop_
_entity.id
_entity.type
_entity.pdbx_description
1 polymer ?
#
loop_
_entity_poly.entity_id
_entity_poly.type
_entity_poly.pdbx_seq_one_letter_code
_entity_poly.pdbx_strand_id
1 'polypeptide(L)'
;MAHSHQLVNRSLKNCHLSPSWMPSLEHLLENISLDTTHKDFRTWLTSTPSPHFPVAILQNGSKMTVEPPKGIKANMMRAYMSQVPEFHEFLNSENPKVGNFKLLLFSLCLFHGVCLERRKFGPLGFNIPYEFTDGDLRICVSQLHMFLMEYAEIPFKVLVYTAGHINYGGRVTDDWDRRCIMNLLEDYYSLEVIHEHHNFDEDGIYHQVIAKKGSKDIHVVTSDEKGETITVLACCSAEGRFLPPY
;
A
#
# COMPACT_ATOMS: atom_id res chain seq x y z
N MET A 1 5.72 -7.90 34.82
CA MET A 1 6.40 -6.60 34.59
C MET A 1 7.74 -6.52 35.33
N ALA A 2 7.93 -7.30 36.40
CA ALA A 2 9.26 -7.55 36.97
C ALA A 2 9.90 -8.79 36.33
N HIS A 3 11.16 -8.66 35.90
CA HIS A 3 12.06 -9.70 35.38
C HIS A 3 11.75 -10.34 34.02
N SER A 4 12.32 -9.73 32.98
CA SER A 4 13.09 -10.38 31.90
C SER A 4 13.30 -9.36 30.78
N HIS A 5 14.52 -9.27 30.25
CA HIS A 5 14.90 -8.39 29.13
C HIS A 5 14.12 -8.63 27.82
N GLN A 6 13.11 -9.51 27.80
CA GLN A 6 12.34 -9.91 26.62
C GLN A 6 10.86 -9.47 26.63
N LEU A 7 10.36 -8.83 27.69
CA LEU A 7 8.93 -8.44 27.81
C LEU A 7 8.72 -6.94 28.08
N VAL A 8 9.56 -6.08 27.50
CA VAL A 8 9.53 -4.63 27.78
C VAL A 8 8.34 -3.92 27.10
N ASN A 9 7.68 -4.55 26.13
CA ASN A 9 6.59 -3.93 25.38
C ASN A 9 5.37 -4.84 25.26
N ARG A 10 4.18 -4.33 25.61
CA ARG A 10 2.89 -4.98 25.29
C ARG A 10 2.16 -4.16 24.23
N SER A 11 1.66 -4.83 23.19
CA SER A 11 0.84 -4.21 22.14
C SER A 11 -0.55 -4.83 22.14
N LEU A 12 -1.57 -3.99 22.32
CA LEU A 12 -2.98 -4.34 22.17
C LEU A 12 -3.48 -3.71 20.88
N LYS A 13 -4.03 -4.54 20.00
CA LYS A 13 -4.53 -4.11 18.69
C LYS A 13 -6.05 -4.09 18.66
N ASN A 14 -6.60 -3.16 17.89
CA ASN A 14 -8.03 -3.06 17.59
C ASN A 14 -8.91 -2.91 18.84
N CYS A 15 -8.52 -2.06 19.78
CA CYS A 15 -9.19 -1.91 21.08
C CYS A 15 -10.69 -1.55 20.98
N HIS A 16 -11.09 -0.79 19.94
CA HIS A 16 -12.49 -0.50 19.63
C HIS A 16 -13.39 -1.74 19.46
N LEU A 17 -12.84 -2.91 19.15
CA LEU A 17 -13.60 -4.16 19.01
C LEU A 17 -13.94 -4.82 20.36
N SER A 18 -13.43 -4.30 21.48
CA SER A 18 -13.68 -4.84 22.83
C SER A 18 -14.13 -3.76 23.81
N PRO A 19 -15.26 -3.07 23.54
CA PRO A 19 -15.72 -1.95 24.35
C PRO A 19 -16.01 -2.36 25.81
N SER A 20 -16.51 -3.57 26.04
CA SER A 20 -16.80 -4.10 27.38
C SER A 20 -15.55 -4.31 28.24
N TRP A 21 -14.38 -4.48 27.63
CA TRP A 21 -13.12 -4.70 28.34
C TRP A 21 -12.34 -3.40 28.60
N MET A 22 -12.71 -2.31 27.92
CA MET A 22 -12.03 -1.01 28.04
C MET A 22 -11.93 -0.47 29.48
N PRO A 23 -12.97 -0.58 30.35
CA PRO A 23 -12.84 -0.16 31.75
C PRO A 23 -11.81 -0.99 32.54
N SER A 24 -11.71 -2.29 32.24
CA SER A 24 -10.70 -3.16 32.87
C SER A 24 -9.29 -2.82 32.40
N LEU A 25 -9.12 -2.46 31.13
CA LEU A 25 -7.85 -1.98 30.60
C LEU A 25 -7.41 -0.68 31.28
N GLU A 26 -8.33 0.28 31.43
CA GLU A 26 -8.09 1.55 32.13
C GLU A 26 -7.58 1.29 33.56
N HIS A 27 -8.31 0.48 34.32
CA HIS A 27 -7.91 0.13 35.68
C HIS A 27 -6.55 -0.58 35.74
N LEU A 28 -6.24 -1.45 34.78
CA LEU A 28 -4.94 -2.12 34.71
C LEU A 28 -3.80 -1.13 34.48
N LEU A 29 -4.00 -0.12 33.63
CA LEU A 29 -2.99 0.89 33.31
C LEU A 29 -2.79 1.90 34.44
N GLU A 30 -3.86 2.30 35.13
CA GLU A 30 -3.79 3.20 36.30
C GLU A 30 -3.03 2.58 37.47
N ASN A 31 -3.11 1.26 37.64
CA ASN A 31 -2.44 0.55 38.73
C ASN A 31 -0.97 0.20 38.44
N ILE A 32 -0.39 0.64 37.32
CA ILE A 32 1.03 0.42 37.02
C ILE A 32 1.88 1.33 37.92
N SER A 33 2.56 0.73 38.91
CA SER A 33 3.47 1.44 39.81
C SER A 33 4.77 1.83 39.09
N LEU A 34 5.11 3.12 39.16
CA LEU A 34 6.36 3.65 38.58
C LEU A 34 7.61 3.11 39.31
N ASP A 35 7.51 2.81 40.59
CA ASP A 35 8.63 2.32 41.40
C ASP A 35 9.05 0.89 41.05
N THR A 36 8.10 0.10 40.54
CA THR A 36 8.30 -1.32 40.21
C THR A 36 8.39 -1.59 38.70
N THR A 37 8.11 -0.58 37.88
CA THR A 37 8.09 -0.69 36.42
C THR A 37 9.42 -0.24 35.81
N HIS A 38 9.92 -1.01 34.86
CA HIS A 38 11.15 -0.66 34.14
C HIS A 38 10.97 0.65 33.35
N LYS A 39 11.94 1.57 33.42
CA LYS A 39 11.92 2.89 32.75
C LYS A 39 11.60 2.85 31.24
N ASP A 40 11.99 1.77 30.57
CA ASP A 40 11.79 1.60 29.12
C ASP A 40 10.47 0.90 28.77
N PHE A 41 9.66 0.53 29.76
CA PHE A 41 8.38 -0.10 29.53
C PHE A 41 7.46 0.82 28.74
N ARG A 42 6.84 0.29 27.68
CA ARG A 42 5.81 0.99 26.90
C ARG A 42 4.62 0.06 26.66
N THR A 43 3.42 0.63 26.74
CA THR A 43 2.19 -0.03 26.28
C THR A 43 1.71 0.65 25.01
N TRP A 44 1.51 -0.14 23.96
CA TRP A 44 1.04 0.33 22.66
C TRP A 44 -0.41 -0.09 22.45
N LEU A 45 -1.29 0.86 22.18
CA LEU A 45 -2.70 0.61 21.91
C LEU A 45 -3.02 1.06 20.48
N THR A 46 -3.65 0.21 19.67
CA THR A 46 -4.21 0.63 18.37
C THR A 46 -5.73 0.56 18.42
N SER A 47 -6.40 1.58 17.88
CA SER A 47 -7.85 1.67 17.82
C SER A 47 -8.28 2.63 16.72
N THR A 48 -9.44 2.38 16.10
CA THR A 48 -10.18 3.45 15.42
C THR A 48 -10.81 4.38 16.47
N PRO A 49 -11.18 5.62 16.09
CA PRO A 49 -11.95 6.50 16.97
C PRO A 49 -13.20 5.79 17.49
N SER A 50 -13.39 5.75 18.80
CA SER A 50 -14.52 5.08 19.44
C SER A 50 -14.98 5.88 20.66
N PRO A 51 -16.30 6.09 20.84
CA PRO A 51 -16.84 6.79 22.01
C PRO A 51 -16.67 5.96 23.31
N HIS A 52 -16.40 4.67 23.19
CA HIS A 52 -16.19 3.76 24.33
C HIS A 52 -14.71 3.65 24.75
N PHE A 53 -13.79 4.31 24.02
CA PHE A 53 -12.39 4.28 24.38
C PHE A 53 -12.14 5.13 25.65
N PRO A 54 -11.42 4.64 26.67
CA PRO A 54 -11.32 5.32 27.95
C PRO A 54 -10.69 6.71 27.86
N VAL A 55 -11.40 7.71 28.41
CA VAL A 55 -10.95 9.10 28.38
C VAL A 55 -9.65 9.28 29.18
N ALA A 56 -9.47 8.57 30.30
CA ALA A 56 -8.24 8.68 31.08
C ALA A 56 -7.02 8.16 30.31
N ILE A 57 -7.15 7.03 29.60
CA ILE A 57 -6.09 6.51 28.73
C ILE A 57 -5.77 7.51 27.62
N LEU A 58 -6.80 8.13 27.02
CA LEU A 58 -6.58 9.20 26.07
C LEU A 58 -5.81 10.32 26.75
N GLN A 59 -6.33 10.97 27.79
CA GLN A 59 -5.67 12.13 28.41
C GLN A 59 -4.22 11.85 28.82
N ASN A 60 -3.94 10.69 29.42
CA ASN A 60 -2.62 10.33 29.96
C ASN A 60 -1.65 9.73 28.93
N GLY A 61 -2.13 9.32 27.75
CA GLY A 61 -1.31 8.71 26.70
C GLY A 61 -0.81 9.69 25.64
N SER A 62 0.27 9.31 24.94
CA SER A 62 0.68 9.97 23.69
C SER A 62 -0.14 9.41 22.53
N LYS A 63 -0.83 10.28 21.79
CA LYS A 63 -1.68 9.90 20.66
C LYS A 63 -0.94 10.14 19.36
N MET A 64 -1.04 9.16 18.47
CA MET A 64 -0.57 9.29 17.10
C MET A 64 -1.71 8.87 16.18
N THR A 65 -2.11 9.76 15.27
CA THR A 65 -3.09 9.47 14.24
C THR A 65 -2.35 9.01 12.98
N VAL A 66 -2.65 7.81 12.52
CA VAL A 66 -2.17 7.32 11.22
C VAL A 66 -3.27 7.59 10.21
N GLU A 67 -3.09 8.62 9.40
CA GLU A 67 -3.97 8.88 8.27
C GLU A 67 -3.48 8.09 7.04
N PRO A 68 -4.39 7.58 6.19
CA PRO A 68 -4.01 7.04 4.89
C PRO A 68 -3.23 8.09 4.07
N PRO A 69 -2.31 7.65 3.18
CA PRO A 69 -1.65 8.56 2.26
C PRO A 69 -2.67 9.37 1.47
N LYS A 70 -2.34 10.64 1.20
CA LYS A 70 -3.17 11.54 0.39
C LYS A 70 -2.52 11.73 -0.97
N GLY A 71 -3.29 11.48 -2.02
CA GLY A 71 -2.85 11.61 -3.41
C GLY A 71 -2.19 10.35 -3.95
N ILE A 72 -2.24 10.22 -5.27
CA ILE A 72 -1.71 9.09 -6.03
C ILE A 72 -0.24 8.84 -5.72
N LYS A 73 0.59 9.89 -5.70
CA LYS A 73 2.03 9.81 -5.39
C LYS A 73 2.31 9.13 -4.04
N ALA A 74 1.57 9.49 -3.00
CA ALA A 74 1.78 8.94 -1.66
C ALA A 74 1.33 7.48 -1.59
N ASN A 75 0.23 7.12 -2.27
CA ASN A 75 -0.20 5.72 -2.40
C ASN A 75 0.81 4.88 -3.18
N MET A 76 1.36 5.41 -4.27
CA MET A 76 2.42 4.77 -5.05
C MET A 76 3.65 4.50 -4.19
N MET A 77 4.13 5.49 -3.44
CA MET A 77 5.27 5.30 -2.54
C MET A 77 5.02 4.21 -1.51
N ARG A 78 3.83 4.17 -0.90
CA ARG A 78 3.46 3.11 0.06
C ARG A 78 3.41 1.74 -0.61
N ALA A 79 2.79 1.64 -1.77
CA ALA A 79 2.73 0.41 -2.56
C ALA A 79 4.13 -0.12 -2.87
N TYR A 80 5.02 0.75 -3.36
CA TYR A 80 6.38 0.37 -3.67
C TYR A 80 7.18 -0.08 -2.45
N MET A 81 7.16 0.70 -1.37
CA MET A 81 7.86 0.34 -0.12
C MET A 81 7.35 -0.98 0.49
N SER A 82 6.08 -1.32 0.28
CA SER A 82 5.48 -2.54 0.82
C SER A 82 5.66 -3.77 -0.06
N GLN A 83 5.56 -3.63 -1.39
CA GLN A 83 5.54 -4.78 -2.31
C GLN A 83 6.92 -5.12 -2.88
N VAL A 84 7.74 -4.12 -3.23
CA VAL A 84 9.03 -4.33 -3.93
C VAL A 84 10.03 -5.19 -3.15
N PRO A 85 10.18 -5.04 -1.82
CA PRO A 85 11.16 -5.83 -1.08
C PRO A 85 11.00 -7.34 -1.24
N GLU A 86 9.77 -7.83 -1.40
CA GLU A 86 9.46 -9.26 -1.58
C GLU A 86 10.02 -9.82 -2.90
N PHE A 87 10.25 -8.97 -3.91
CA PHE A 87 10.71 -9.36 -5.26
C PHE A 87 12.13 -8.89 -5.56
N HIS A 88 12.88 -8.43 -4.55
CA HIS A 88 14.21 -7.86 -4.73
C HIS A 88 15.18 -8.79 -5.49
N GLU A 89 15.18 -10.09 -5.20
CA GLU A 89 16.03 -11.06 -5.90
C GLU A 89 15.66 -11.17 -7.39
N PHE A 90 14.36 -11.33 -7.69
CA PHE A 90 13.87 -11.43 -9.06
C PHE A 90 14.16 -10.15 -9.86
N LEU A 91 13.90 -8.98 -9.27
CA LEU A 91 14.12 -7.67 -9.90
C LEU A 91 15.59 -7.38 -10.25
N ASN A 92 16.53 -8.05 -9.57
CA ASN A 92 17.96 -7.97 -9.80
C ASN A 92 18.52 -9.14 -10.64
N SER A 93 17.65 -10.06 -11.10
CA SER A 93 18.05 -11.19 -11.94
C SER A 93 18.21 -10.79 -13.41
N GLU A 94 18.88 -11.63 -14.20
CA GLU A 94 18.99 -11.50 -15.66
C GLU A 94 17.79 -12.10 -16.41
N ASN A 95 16.71 -12.45 -15.70
CA ASN A 95 15.54 -13.06 -16.32
C ASN A 95 14.90 -12.07 -17.33
N PRO A 96 14.64 -12.48 -18.59
CA PRO A 96 14.13 -11.59 -19.63
C PRO A 96 12.75 -11.00 -19.30
N LYS A 97 12.00 -11.61 -18.40
CA LYS A 97 10.66 -11.16 -17.99
C LYS A 97 10.69 -10.05 -16.93
N VAL A 98 11.85 -9.71 -16.37
CA VAL A 98 12.00 -8.64 -15.37
C VAL A 98 11.55 -7.29 -15.89
N GLY A 99 11.82 -6.98 -17.17
CA GLY A 99 11.36 -5.72 -17.79
C GLY A 99 9.84 -5.59 -17.76
N ASN A 100 9.14 -6.62 -18.26
CA ASN A 100 7.68 -6.65 -18.27
C ASN A 100 7.10 -6.62 -16.84
N PHE A 101 7.73 -7.33 -15.90
CA PHE A 101 7.29 -7.29 -14.50
C PHE A 101 7.39 -5.89 -13.91
N LYS A 102 8.48 -5.15 -14.15
CA LYS A 102 8.63 -3.76 -13.65
C LYS A 102 7.54 -2.83 -14.19
N LEU A 103 7.26 -2.90 -15.50
CA LEU A 103 6.23 -2.08 -16.16
C LEU A 103 4.83 -2.41 -15.65
N LEU A 104 4.50 -3.69 -15.48
CA LEU A 104 3.20 -4.14 -15.00
C LEU A 104 3.03 -3.94 -13.48
N LEU A 105 4.11 -4.03 -12.70
CA LEU A 105 4.11 -3.70 -11.27
C LEU A 105 3.79 -2.22 -11.06
N PHE A 106 4.40 -1.33 -11.85
CA PHE A 106 4.07 0.09 -11.85
C PHE A 106 2.59 0.32 -12.12
N SER A 107 2.11 -0.26 -13.22
CA SER A 107 0.72 -0.11 -13.66
C SER A 107 -0.27 -0.57 -12.59
N LEU A 108 -0.01 -1.74 -11.99
CA LEU A 108 -0.86 -2.29 -10.94
C LEU A 108 -0.83 -1.46 -9.64
N CYS A 109 0.33 -0.93 -9.25
CA CYS A 109 0.44 0.00 -8.13
C CYS A 109 -0.32 1.31 -8.40
N LEU A 110 -0.28 1.82 -9.64
CA LEU A 110 -0.99 3.03 -10.04
C LEU A 110 -2.51 2.80 -10.03
N PHE A 111 -2.97 1.68 -10.59
CA PHE A 111 -4.36 1.23 -10.47
C PHE A 111 -4.84 1.17 -9.02
N HIS A 112 -4.03 0.60 -8.12
CA HIS A 112 -4.34 0.56 -6.69
C HIS A 112 -4.47 1.97 -6.10
N GLY A 113 -3.51 2.86 -6.42
CA GLY A 113 -3.54 4.26 -6.01
C GLY A 113 -4.80 4.99 -6.50
N VAL A 114 -5.21 4.77 -7.76
CA VAL A 114 -6.42 5.35 -8.33
C VAL A 114 -7.66 4.82 -7.63
N CYS A 115 -7.77 3.51 -7.40
CA CYS A 115 -8.88 2.94 -6.64
C CYS A 115 -9.02 3.56 -5.24
N LEU A 116 -7.89 3.78 -4.53
CA LEU A 116 -7.88 4.40 -3.21
C LEU A 116 -8.31 5.86 -3.22
N GLU A 117 -7.83 6.68 -4.16
CA GLU A 117 -8.21 8.09 -4.27
C GLU A 117 -9.65 8.24 -4.76
N ARG A 118 -10.07 7.43 -5.75
CA ARG A 118 -11.40 7.49 -6.34
C ARG A 118 -12.50 7.28 -5.29
N ARG A 119 -12.30 6.35 -4.34
CA ARG A 119 -13.20 6.13 -3.20
C ARG A 119 -13.47 7.39 -2.36
N LYS A 120 -12.53 8.34 -2.31
CA LYS A 120 -12.67 9.57 -1.49
C LYS A 120 -13.74 10.52 -2.05
N PHE A 121 -14.15 10.34 -3.30
CA PHE A 121 -15.18 11.14 -3.96
C PHE A 121 -16.61 10.61 -3.71
N GLY A 122 -16.77 9.67 -2.78
CA GLY A 122 -18.07 9.07 -2.45
C GLY A 122 -18.74 8.46 -3.69
N PRO A 123 -20.06 8.64 -3.87
CA PRO A 123 -20.80 8.08 -5.01
C PRO A 123 -20.31 8.52 -6.40
N LEU A 124 -19.55 9.61 -6.53
CA LEU A 124 -18.94 10.00 -7.81
C LEU A 124 -17.74 9.11 -8.17
N GLY A 125 -17.13 8.48 -7.17
CA GLY A 125 -16.04 7.53 -7.35
C GLY A 125 -16.53 6.09 -7.42
N PHE A 126 -17.20 5.65 -6.35
CA PHE A 126 -17.88 4.36 -6.22
C PHE A 126 -19.17 4.55 -5.41
N ASN A 127 -20.25 3.89 -5.80
CA ASN A 127 -21.53 3.95 -5.09
C ASN A 127 -21.39 3.48 -3.64
N ILE A 128 -20.55 2.47 -3.40
CA ILE A 128 -20.28 1.90 -2.07
C ILE A 128 -18.80 2.15 -1.69
N PRO A 129 -18.50 2.55 -0.43
CA PRO A 129 -17.14 2.85 0.01
C PRO A 129 -16.33 1.59 0.31
N TYR A 130 -15.99 0.81 -0.72
CA TYR A 130 -15.25 -0.45 -0.56
C TYR A 130 -13.88 -0.26 0.09
N GLU A 131 -13.49 -1.15 0.99
CA GLU A 131 -12.16 -1.11 1.58
C GLU A 131 -11.15 -1.85 0.69
N PHE A 132 -10.42 -1.16 -0.19
CA PHE A 132 -9.25 -1.77 -0.85
C PHE A 132 -8.01 -1.67 0.05
N THR A 133 -7.24 -2.75 0.13
CA THR A 133 -6.15 -2.94 1.09
C THR A 133 -4.83 -3.30 0.40
N ASP A 134 -3.71 -3.13 1.11
CA ASP A 134 -2.39 -3.57 0.63
C ASP A 134 -2.32 -5.11 0.46
N GLY A 135 -3.22 -5.86 1.10
CA GLY A 135 -3.36 -7.31 0.91
C GLY A 135 -3.89 -7.66 -0.48
N ASP A 136 -4.85 -6.89 -1.00
CA ASP A 136 -5.39 -7.09 -2.36
C ASP A 136 -4.31 -6.82 -3.41
N LEU A 137 -3.56 -5.72 -3.23
CA LEU A 137 -2.42 -5.41 -4.08
C LEU A 137 -1.36 -6.52 -4.02
N ARG A 138 -0.99 -7.00 -2.82
CA ARG A 138 0.03 -8.03 -2.64
C ARG A 138 -0.30 -9.30 -3.42
N ILE A 139 -1.53 -9.79 -3.29
CA ILE A 139 -1.97 -10.99 -4.02
C ILE A 139 -1.89 -10.76 -5.52
N CYS A 140 -2.34 -9.61 -6.03
CA CYS A 140 -2.22 -9.28 -7.45
C CYS A 140 -0.75 -9.23 -7.93
N VAL A 141 0.16 -8.67 -7.15
CA VAL A 141 1.59 -8.61 -7.49
C VAL A 141 2.22 -10.01 -7.48
N SER A 142 1.91 -10.84 -6.50
CA SER A 142 2.36 -12.24 -6.46
C SER A 142 1.84 -13.04 -7.65
N GLN A 143 0.56 -12.87 -8.02
CA GLN A 143 -0.03 -13.50 -9.20
C GLN A 143 0.59 -12.97 -10.50
N LEU A 144 0.86 -11.67 -10.59
CA LEU A 144 1.59 -11.09 -11.73
C LEU A 144 2.94 -11.79 -11.91
N HIS A 145 3.74 -11.90 -10.85
CA HIS A 145 5.03 -12.61 -10.93
C HIS A 145 4.85 -14.07 -11.33
N MET A 146 3.92 -14.78 -10.69
CA MET A 146 3.64 -16.20 -10.95
C MET A 146 3.26 -16.43 -12.42
N PHE A 147 2.29 -15.69 -12.95
CA PHE A 147 1.81 -15.86 -14.31
C PHE A 147 2.83 -15.41 -15.35
N LEU A 148 3.61 -14.36 -15.06
CA LEU A 148 4.73 -14.05 -15.93
C LEU A 148 5.73 -15.21 -15.97
N MET A 149 6.04 -15.89 -14.86
CA MET A 149 6.96 -17.02 -14.89
C MET A 149 6.39 -18.23 -15.64
N GLU A 150 5.10 -18.52 -15.46
CA GLU A 150 4.43 -19.70 -16.02
C GLU A 150 4.20 -19.62 -17.53
N TYR A 151 3.76 -18.46 -18.05
CA TYR A 151 3.37 -18.31 -19.46
C TYR A 151 4.52 -17.80 -20.33
N ALA A 152 4.56 -18.24 -21.60
CA ALA A 152 5.56 -17.74 -22.56
C ALA A 152 5.29 -16.28 -22.95
N GLU A 153 4.02 -15.94 -23.19
CA GLU A 153 3.53 -14.60 -23.48
C GLU A 153 2.83 -14.00 -22.25
N ILE A 154 2.67 -12.68 -22.20
CA ILE A 154 1.98 -12.00 -21.10
C ILE A 154 0.49 -12.36 -21.13
N PRO A 155 -0.06 -13.04 -20.11
CA PRO A 155 -1.44 -13.53 -20.14
C PRO A 155 -2.41 -12.46 -19.64
N PHE A 156 -2.56 -11.34 -20.36
CA PHE A 156 -3.40 -10.20 -19.93
C PHE A 156 -4.82 -10.59 -19.54
N LYS A 157 -5.46 -11.52 -20.28
CA LYS A 157 -6.80 -12.01 -19.93
C LYS A 157 -6.85 -12.66 -18.54
N VAL A 158 -5.82 -13.41 -18.17
CA VAL A 158 -5.71 -14.04 -16.85
C VAL A 158 -5.47 -12.96 -15.79
N LEU A 159 -4.55 -12.03 -16.03
CA LEU A 159 -4.24 -10.93 -15.11
C LEU A 159 -5.47 -10.04 -14.83
N VAL A 160 -6.21 -9.65 -15.88
CA VAL A 160 -7.46 -8.89 -15.76
C VAL A 160 -8.50 -9.69 -14.99
N TYR A 161 -8.65 -10.98 -15.29
CA TYR A 161 -9.62 -11.82 -14.61
C TYR A 161 -9.30 -11.97 -13.11
N THR A 162 -8.06 -12.26 -12.74
CA THR A 162 -7.69 -12.46 -11.34
C THR A 162 -7.70 -11.15 -10.55
N ALA A 163 -7.11 -10.08 -11.08
CA ALA A 163 -7.12 -8.79 -10.38
C ALA A 163 -8.52 -8.17 -10.34
N GLY A 164 -9.24 -8.20 -11.46
CA GLY A 164 -10.52 -7.53 -11.64
C GLY A 164 -11.70 -8.30 -11.07
N HIS A 165 -11.87 -9.58 -11.39
CA HIS A 165 -13.05 -10.34 -10.94
C HIS A 165 -12.88 -11.01 -9.59
N ILE A 166 -11.67 -11.46 -9.25
CA ILE A 166 -11.41 -12.22 -8.03
C ILE A 166 -10.94 -11.31 -6.89
N ASN A 167 -9.85 -10.57 -7.08
CA ASN A 167 -9.22 -9.85 -5.99
C ASN A 167 -9.95 -8.54 -5.66
N TYR A 168 -9.92 -7.56 -6.57
CA TYR A 168 -10.59 -6.29 -6.34
C TYR A 168 -12.12 -6.42 -6.48
N GLY A 169 -12.60 -7.01 -7.57
CA GLY A 169 -14.03 -7.21 -7.80
C GLY A 169 -14.67 -8.22 -6.86
N GLY A 170 -13.90 -9.03 -6.13
CA GLY A 170 -14.42 -9.85 -5.03
C GLY A 170 -14.92 -9.01 -3.84
N ARG A 171 -14.46 -7.75 -3.72
CA ARG A 171 -14.95 -6.79 -2.72
C ARG A 171 -16.16 -5.97 -3.20
N VAL A 172 -16.36 -5.90 -4.51
CA VAL A 172 -17.34 -5.00 -5.13
C VAL A 172 -18.68 -5.70 -5.28
N THR A 173 -19.71 -5.15 -4.63
CA THR A 173 -21.05 -5.76 -4.53
C THR A 173 -22.08 -5.11 -5.45
N ASP A 174 -21.85 -3.88 -5.91
CA ASP A 174 -22.71 -3.18 -6.85
C ASP A 174 -22.27 -3.43 -8.30
N ASP A 175 -23.23 -3.67 -9.20
CA ASP A 175 -22.96 -4.02 -10.60
C ASP A 175 -22.33 -2.86 -11.39
N TRP A 176 -22.71 -1.61 -11.09
CA TRP A 176 -22.15 -0.44 -11.75
C TRP A 176 -20.73 -0.17 -11.28
N ASP A 177 -20.47 -0.31 -9.99
CA ASP A 177 -19.12 -0.26 -9.44
C ASP A 177 -18.25 -1.40 -10.00
N ARG A 178 -18.82 -2.60 -10.19
CA ARG A 178 -18.11 -3.74 -10.78
C ARG A 178 -17.71 -3.43 -12.23
N ARG A 179 -18.62 -2.86 -13.01
CA ARG A 179 -18.30 -2.40 -14.36
C ARG A 179 -17.25 -1.29 -14.34
N CYS A 180 -17.35 -0.33 -13.41
CA CYS A 180 -16.39 0.76 -13.27
C CYS A 180 -14.97 0.25 -13.00
N ILE A 181 -14.79 -0.66 -12.05
CA ILE A 181 -13.46 -1.15 -11.69
C ILE A 181 -12.86 -2.04 -12.78
N MET A 182 -13.68 -2.81 -13.49
CA MET A 182 -13.23 -3.61 -14.64
C MET A 182 -12.76 -2.71 -15.79
N ASN A 183 -13.55 -1.69 -16.14
CA ASN A 183 -13.16 -0.71 -17.17
C ASN A 183 -11.87 0.00 -16.78
N LEU A 184 -11.75 0.43 -15.52
CA LEU A 184 -10.54 1.08 -15.04
C LEU A 184 -9.33 0.14 -15.17
N LEU A 185 -9.47 -1.13 -14.78
CA LEU A 185 -8.37 -2.09 -14.83
C LEU A 185 -7.86 -2.36 -16.25
N GLU A 186 -8.72 -2.31 -17.26
CA GLU A 186 -8.33 -2.50 -18.66
C GLU A 186 -7.30 -1.46 -19.11
N ASP A 187 -7.35 -0.23 -18.57
CA ASP A 187 -6.34 0.80 -18.85
C ASP A 187 -4.96 0.47 -18.24
N TYR A 188 -4.92 -0.38 -17.21
CA TYR A 188 -3.68 -0.74 -16.50
C TYR A 188 -3.16 -2.14 -16.85
N TYR A 189 -3.98 -3.01 -17.42
CA TYR A 189 -3.58 -4.31 -17.95
C TYR A 189 -3.91 -4.43 -19.43
N SER A 190 -3.10 -3.75 -20.23
CA SER A 190 -3.19 -3.74 -21.69
C SER A 190 -1.81 -3.88 -22.32
N LEU A 191 -1.78 -4.15 -23.62
CA LEU A 191 -0.53 -4.27 -24.36
C LEU A 191 0.19 -2.91 -24.43
N GLU A 192 -0.58 -1.83 -24.45
CA GLU A 192 -0.12 -0.45 -24.49
C GLU A 192 0.79 -0.13 -23.30
N VAL A 193 0.45 -0.65 -22.11
CA VAL A 193 1.18 -0.42 -20.84
C VAL A 193 2.63 -0.91 -20.88
N ILE A 194 2.99 -1.87 -21.74
CA ILE A 194 4.37 -2.37 -21.84
C ILE A 194 5.24 -1.58 -22.83
N HIS A 195 4.71 -0.52 -23.44
CA HIS A 195 5.46 0.34 -24.34
C HIS A 195 6.13 1.51 -23.61
N GLU A 196 7.28 1.92 -24.13
CA GLU A 196 8.26 2.83 -23.50
C GLU A 196 7.76 4.28 -23.26
N HIS A 197 6.56 4.62 -23.73
CA HIS A 197 5.95 5.96 -23.63
C HIS A 197 4.44 5.91 -23.39
N HIS A 198 3.95 4.85 -22.76
CA HIS A 198 2.54 4.79 -22.40
C HIS A 198 2.21 5.86 -21.35
N ASN A 199 1.22 6.70 -21.66
CA ASN A 199 0.68 7.70 -20.75
C ASN A 199 -0.62 7.17 -20.12
N PHE A 200 -0.74 7.31 -18.80
CA PHE A 200 -1.91 6.92 -18.02
C PHE A 200 -2.92 8.06 -17.84
N ASP A 201 -2.57 9.28 -18.26
CA ASP A 201 -3.42 10.47 -18.24
C ASP A 201 -3.17 11.36 -19.46
N GLU A 202 -4.13 12.24 -19.75
CA GLU A 202 -4.11 13.14 -20.91
C GLU A 202 -2.99 14.18 -20.85
N ASP A 203 -2.60 14.59 -19.64
CA ASP A 203 -1.53 15.59 -19.41
C ASP A 203 -0.13 14.96 -19.43
N GLY A 204 -0.04 13.62 -19.51
CA GLY A 204 1.22 12.86 -19.51
C GLY A 204 1.96 12.91 -18.17
N ILE A 205 1.27 13.24 -17.07
CA ILE A 205 1.85 13.34 -15.73
C ILE A 205 2.34 11.99 -15.22
N TYR A 206 1.55 10.95 -15.46
CA TYR A 206 1.80 9.56 -15.15
C TYR A 206 2.09 8.83 -16.45
N HIS A 207 3.33 8.39 -16.62
CA HIS A 207 3.75 7.67 -17.82
C HIS A 207 4.79 6.60 -17.49
N GLN A 208 4.92 5.62 -18.38
CA GLN A 208 5.97 4.60 -18.28
C GLN A 208 7.34 5.21 -18.52
N VAL A 209 8.31 4.80 -17.70
CA VAL A 209 9.72 5.18 -17.85
C VAL A 209 10.57 3.92 -17.85
N ILE A 210 11.40 3.76 -18.88
CA ILE A 210 12.35 2.66 -18.93
C ILE A 210 13.48 2.96 -17.94
N ALA A 211 13.75 2.03 -17.03
CA ALA A 211 14.99 2.08 -16.26
C ALA A 211 16.19 1.97 -17.23
N LYS A 212 17.12 2.94 -17.18
CA LYS A 212 18.36 2.87 -17.96
C LYS A 212 19.06 1.53 -17.70
N LYS A 213 19.59 0.91 -18.76
CA LYS A 213 20.30 -0.38 -18.69
C LYS A 213 21.39 -0.32 -17.60
N GLY A 214 21.29 -1.20 -16.59
CA GLY A 214 22.20 -1.23 -15.43
C GLY A 214 21.71 -0.46 -14.19
N SER A 215 20.60 0.27 -14.27
CA SER A 215 19.97 0.88 -13.10
C SER A 215 19.24 -0.20 -12.30
N LYS A 216 19.63 -0.32 -11.03
CA LYS A 216 19.05 -1.25 -10.04
C LYS A 216 17.77 -0.70 -9.40
N ASP A 217 17.27 0.39 -9.97
CA ASP A 217 16.28 1.25 -9.38
C ASP A 217 14.97 1.13 -10.14
N ILE A 218 13.85 1.23 -9.42
CA ILE A 218 12.55 1.42 -10.06
C ILE A 218 12.30 2.92 -10.11
N HIS A 219 12.26 3.46 -11.32
CA HIS A 219 12.00 4.88 -11.56
C HIS A 219 10.48 5.06 -11.70
N VAL A 220 9.86 5.80 -10.79
CA VAL A 220 8.52 6.37 -10.97
C VAL A 220 8.77 7.85 -11.28
N VAL A 221 8.21 8.42 -12.34
CA VAL A 221 8.28 9.87 -12.58
C VAL A 221 6.88 10.43 -12.47
N THR A 222 6.69 11.48 -11.68
CA THR A 222 5.45 12.25 -11.63
C THR A 222 5.81 13.72 -11.85
N SER A 223 5.26 14.38 -12.87
CA SER A 223 5.35 15.85 -12.95
C SER A 223 4.30 16.49 -12.03
N ASP A 224 4.60 17.66 -11.47
CA ASP A 224 3.58 18.49 -10.84
C ASP A 224 2.94 19.47 -11.86
N GLU A 225 1.91 20.20 -11.42
CA GLU A 225 1.20 21.22 -12.23
C GLU A 225 2.12 22.34 -12.77
N LYS A 226 3.37 22.44 -12.32
CA LYS A 226 4.36 23.45 -12.73
C LYS A 226 5.37 22.91 -13.74
N GLY A 227 5.24 21.65 -14.16
CA GLY A 227 6.20 21.03 -15.08
C GLY A 227 7.55 20.74 -14.42
N GLU A 228 7.64 20.75 -13.09
CA GLU A 228 8.82 20.22 -12.41
C GLU A 228 8.72 18.69 -12.41
N THR A 229 9.68 18.05 -13.08
CA THR A 229 9.82 16.59 -13.09
C THR A 229 10.16 16.11 -11.68
N ILE A 230 9.15 15.71 -10.90
CA ILE A 230 9.39 15.07 -9.61
C ILE A 230 9.55 13.57 -9.85
N THR A 231 10.80 13.15 -10.09
CA THR A 231 11.18 11.74 -10.08
C THR A 231 10.89 11.15 -8.69
N VAL A 232 9.91 10.29 -8.61
CA VAL A 232 9.72 9.36 -7.50
C VAL A 232 10.73 8.22 -7.68
N LEU A 233 11.95 8.42 -7.20
CA LEU A 233 12.97 7.39 -7.16
C LEU A 233 12.57 6.32 -6.12
N ALA A 234 12.08 5.16 -6.57
CA ALA A 234 12.03 3.98 -5.73
C ALA A 234 13.34 3.18 -5.94
N CYS A 235 14.43 3.72 -5.36
CA CYS A 235 15.66 2.95 -5.12
C CYS A 235 15.69 2.58 -3.65
N CYS A 236 15.80 1.30 -3.35
CA CYS A 236 16.36 0.86 -2.08
C CYS A 236 17.83 0.57 -2.36
N SER A 237 18.76 1.34 -1.77
CA SER A 237 20.14 0.87 -1.70
C SER A 237 20.17 -0.39 -0.83
N ALA A 238 21.25 -1.18 -0.91
CA ALA A 238 21.44 -2.37 -0.07
C ALA A 238 21.36 -2.10 1.47
N GLU A 239 21.30 -0.83 1.87
CA GLU A 239 21.26 -0.36 3.26
C GLU A 239 19.96 0.41 3.62
N GLY A 240 18.96 0.45 2.74
CA GLY A 240 17.63 0.99 3.06
C GLY A 240 17.56 2.50 3.32
N ARG A 241 18.51 3.29 2.80
CA ARG A 241 18.49 4.76 2.92
C ARG A 241 17.95 5.42 1.66
N PHE A 242 16.94 6.28 1.83
CA PHE A 242 16.43 7.18 0.80
C PHE A 242 17.44 8.32 0.58
N LEU A 243 17.93 8.49 -0.65
CA LEU A 243 18.72 9.67 -0.99
C LEU A 243 17.76 10.83 -1.33
N PRO A 244 18.05 12.05 -0.86
CA PRO A 244 17.31 13.23 -1.29
C PRO A 244 17.52 13.48 -2.79
N PRO A 245 16.60 14.21 -3.44
CA PRO A 245 16.72 14.52 -4.86
C PRO A 245 17.79 15.59 -5.07
N TYR A 246 19.07 15.21 -5.03
CA TYR A 246 20.23 15.85 -5.68
C TYR A 246 21.35 14.82 -5.83
#